data_AF-C1A8E2-F1
#
_entry.id   AF-C1A8E2-F1
#
_cell.length_a   1.000
_cell.length_b   1.000
_cell.length_c   1.000
_cell.angle_alpha   90.00
_cell.angle_beta   90.00
_cell.angle_gamma   90.00
#
_symmetry.space_group_name_H-M   'P 1'
#
loop_
_entity.id
_entity.type
_entity.pdbx_description
1 polymer ?
#
loop_
_entity_poly.entity_id
_entity_poly.type
_entity_poly.pdbx_seq_one_letter_code
_entity_poly.pdbx_strand_id
1 'polypeptide(L)'
;MPVVRAMIDALDRDLLQIIARRKALVAEVASWKRQHGLRIRDPQREQQVLRDRHEHAAELGLPAGEVESIFRLLLRSSRDQQAALRAEVPLDQAPRTVAIIGGHGKIGRLVARLFADVGHQLLIVDTDTVLRGAEAAAAADVTVISVPIELTERVIREVGPHVRAESLLMDVTSIKEAPMRAMLESTTASVVGTHPMFGPSVHTVQGQRVVVCRGRGDTWADWVSRTLAARGLVVTETTPEQHDRAMSVVQVLTHFQTQVLGLTLARIGVPLAETMPFTSPAYLLELYVAARHFAQDPALYGSIEMRNPRTGDVTAAFGAAVQELARVIADGDQAAFTSLFQDVRAFFGDFTSEALEQSSFLIDRIVERQ
;
A
#
# COMPACT_ATOMS: atom_id res chain seq x y z
N MET A 1 30.05 9.26 36.27
CA MET A 1 29.13 8.46 35.44
C MET A 1 27.67 8.53 35.87
N PRO A 2 27.27 8.29 37.14
CA PRO A 2 25.85 8.31 37.53
C PRO A 2 25.18 9.68 37.36
N VAL A 3 25.88 10.76 37.73
CA VAL A 3 25.36 12.14 37.60
C VAL A 3 25.14 12.53 36.13
N VAL A 4 26.11 12.25 35.27
CA VAL A 4 26.01 12.54 33.82
C VAL A 4 24.86 11.76 33.17
N ARG A 5 24.67 10.48 33.54
CA ARG A 5 23.53 9.69 33.07
C ARG A 5 22.19 10.29 33.52
N ALA A 6 22.09 10.71 34.79
CA ALA A 6 20.87 11.37 35.28
C ALA A 6 20.57 12.70 34.57
N MET A 7 21.60 13.45 34.15
CA MET A 7 21.44 14.66 33.33
C MET A 7 20.93 14.33 31.93
N ILE A 8 21.44 13.26 31.30
CA ILE A 8 20.92 12.78 30.01
C ILE A 8 19.45 12.37 30.15
N ASP A 9 19.12 11.59 31.17
CA ASP A 9 17.74 11.16 31.42
C ASP A 9 16.78 12.35 31.64
N ALA A 10 17.27 13.45 32.22
CA ALA A 10 16.48 14.69 32.37
C ALA A 10 16.24 15.37 31.01
N LEU A 11 17.26 15.49 30.17
CA LEU A 11 17.13 16.03 28.81
C LEU A 11 16.19 15.18 27.95
N ASP A 12 16.25 13.86 28.07
CA ASP A 12 15.35 12.95 27.35
C ASP A 12 13.89 13.15 27.76
N ARG A 13 13.63 13.36 29.06
CA ARG A 13 12.28 13.73 29.55
C ARG A 13 11.82 15.06 29.00
N ASP A 14 12.69 16.06 28.95
CA ASP A 14 12.37 17.37 28.37
C ASP A 14 12.07 17.27 26.87
N LEU A 15 12.83 16.44 26.14
CA LEU A 15 12.57 16.15 24.73
C LEU A 15 11.18 15.54 24.52
N LEU A 16 10.78 14.58 25.36
CA LEU A 16 9.43 14.01 25.30
C LEU A 16 8.34 15.06 25.56
N GLN A 17 8.56 15.98 26.50
CA GLN A 17 7.64 17.09 26.75
C GLN A 17 7.56 18.07 25.56
N ILE A 18 8.68 18.34 24.88
CA ILE A 18 8.71 19.15 23.66
C ILE A 18 7.91 18.46 22.55
N ILE A 19 8.11 17.16 22.35
CA ILE A 19 7.36 16.38 21.36
C ILE A 19 5.85 16.42 21.68
N ALA A 20 5.46 16.29 22.94
CA ALA A 20 4.06 16.37 23.37
C ALA A 20 3.45 17.76 23.10
N ARG A 21 4.17 18.85 23.40
CA ARG A 21 3.73 20.22 23.08
C ARG A 21 3.60 20.45 21.59
N ARG A 22 4.58 19.97 20.79
CA ARG A 22 4.51 20.00 19.32
C ARG A 22 3.27 19.25 18.81
N LYS A 23 2.96 18.09 19.41
CA LYS A 23 1.77 17.28 19.08
C LYS A 23 0.46 18.05 19.35
N ALA A 24 0.40 18.86 20.41
CA ALA A 24 -0.76 19.71 20.69
C ALA A 24 -0.96 20.77 19.59
N LEU A 25 0.11 21.46 19.17
CA LEU A 25 0.05 22.44 18.07
C LEU A 25 -0.41 21.82 16.74
N VAL A 26 -0.07 20.55 16.49
CA VAL A 26 -0.54 19.82 15.29
C VAL A 26 -2.07 19.69 15.29
N ALA A 27 -2.73 19.60 16.45
CA ALA A 27 -4.18 19.55 16.54
C ALA A 27 -4.83 20.88 16.14
N GLU A 28 -4.20 22.00 16.49
CA GLU A 28 -4.64 23.34 16.05
C GLU A 28 -4.48 23.49 14.53
N VAL A 29 -3.33 23.05 13.99
CA VAL A 29 -3.11 23.00 12.53
C VAL A 29 -4.15 22.12 11.84
N ALA A 30 -4.52 20.97 12.42
CA ALA A 30 -5.57 20.09 11.89
C ALA A 30 -6.92 20.82 11.80
N SER A 31 -7.32 21.51 12.86
CA SER A 31 -8.56 22.29 12.88
C SER A 31 -8.53 23.43 11.86
N TRP A 32 -7.42 24.15 11.77
CA TRP A 32 -7.25 25.25 10.83
C TRP A 32 -7.32 24.76 9.38
N LYS A 33 -6.61 23.68 9.05
CA LYS A 33 -6.67 23.07 7.72
C LYS A 33 -8.08 22.62 7.35
N ARG A 34 -8.81 22.02 8.29
CA ARG A 34 -10.20 21.61 8.08
C ARG A 34 -11.11 22.77 7.74
N GLN A 35 -10.99 23.88 8.46
CA GLN A 35 -11.79 25.09 8.22
C GLN A 35 -11.48 25.76 6.87
N HIS A 36 -10.25 25.60 6.37
CA HIS A 36 -9.80 26.22 5.12
C HIS A 36 -9.74 25.24 3.93
N GLY A 37 -10.18 23.99 4.10
CA GLY A 37 -10.15 22.97 3.05
C GLY A 37 -8.74 22.60 2.56
N LEU A 38 -7.73 22.68 3.43
CA LEU A 38 -6.33 22.46 3.07
C LEU A 38 -5.89 21.02 3.29
N ARG A 39 -4.92 20.57 2.48
CA ARG A 39 -4.36 19.22 2.59
C ARG A 39 -3.42 19.06 3.79
N ILE A 40 -3.46 17.89 4.42
CA ILE A 40 -2.55 17.40 5.46
C ILE A 40 -1.12 17.40 4.94
N ARG A 41 -0.89 16.86 3.73
CA ARG A 41 0.44 16.81 3.13
C ARG A 41 0.71 18.06 2.29
N ASP A 42 1.79 18.75 2.64
CA ASP A 42 2.33 19.89 1.90
C ASP A 42 3.81 19.60 1.60
N PRO A 43 4.15 19.07 0.41
CA PRO A 43 5.51 18.67 0.08
C PRO A 43 6.51 19.82 0.15
N GLN A 44 6.10 21.03 -0.27
CA GLN A 44 6.97 22.20 -0.27
C GLN A 44 7.31 22.63 1.15
N ARG A 45 6.30 22.69 2.04
CA ARG A 45 6.53 23.01 3.44
C ARG A 45 7.33 21.94 4.15
N GLU A 46 7.08 20.66 3.88
CA GLU A 46 7.86 19.56 4.46
C GLU A 46 9.32 19.61 4.04
N GLN A 47 9.62 19.85 2.75
CA GLN A 47 10.99 20.00 2.26
C GLN A 47 11.68 21.22 2.89
N GLN A 48 10.97 22.34 3.04
CA GLN A 48 11.49 23.52 3.73
C GLN A 48 11.86 23.22 5.17
N VAL A 49 10.99 22.51 5.92
CA VAL A 49 11.27 22.11 7.30
C VAL A 49 12.49 21.21 7.34
N LEU A 50 12.58 20.19 6.50
CA LEU A 50 13.72 19.26 6.51
C LEU A 50 15.04 19.95 6.20
N ARG A 51 15.07 20.84 5.19
CA ARG A 51 16.27 21.62 4.86
C ARG A 51 16.71 22.52 6.01
N ASP A 52 15.77 23.23 6.62
CA ASP A 52 16.02 24.09 7.79
C ASP A 52 16.62 23.30 8.96
N ARG A 53 16.09 22.09 9.24
CA ARG A 53 16.64 21.21 10.29
C ARG A 53 18.01 20.65 9.95
N HIS A 54 18.25 20.33 8.68
CA HIS A 54 19.53 19.85 8.19
C HIS A 54 20.63 20.91 8.39
N GLU A 55 20.35 22.16 8.01
CA GLU A 55 21.27 23.30 8.16
C GLU A 55 21.60 23.56 9.65
N HIS A 56 20.58 23.64 10.52
CA HIS A 56 20.80 23.84 11.96
C HIS A 56 21.52 22.66 12.63
N ALA A 57 21.28 21.43 12.17
CA ALA A 57 22.00 20.26 12.68
C ALA A 57 23.50 20.38 12.40
N ALA A 58 23.86 20.83 11.18
CA ALA A 58 25.25 21.05 10.80
C ALA A 58 25.91 22.15 11.65
N GLU A 59 25.22 23.27 11.90
CA GLU A 59 25.71 24.35 12.77
C GLU A 59 25.99 23.89 14.21
N LEU A 60 25.19 22.95 14.72
CA LEU A 60 25.34 22.36 16.05
C LEU A 60 26.35 21.20 16.10
N GLY A 61 26.97 20.84 14.98
CA GLY A 61 27.88 19.69 14.89
C GLY A 61 27.19 18.32 15.02
N LEU A 62 25.88 18.26 14.78
CA LEU A 62 25.09 17.03 14.80
C LEU A 62 25.12 16.34 13.42
N PRO A 63 25.02 15.00 13.37
CA PRO A 63 24.89 14.28 12.11
C PRO A 63 23.57 14.64 11.43
N ALA A 64 23.64 15.47 10.39
CA ALA A 64 22.47 16.06 9.75
C ALA A 64 21.47 15.01 9.21
N GLY A 65 21.96 13.88 8.67
CA GLY A 65 21.12 12.78 8.18
C GLY A 65 20.30 12.09 9.29
N GLU A 66 20.86 11.93 10.49
CA GLU A 66 20.15 11.34 11.64
C GLU A 66 19.09 12.32 12.19
N VAL A 67 19.43 13.61 12.29
CA VAL A 67 18.46 14.64 12.71
C VAL A 67 17.31 14.73 11.71
N GLU A 68 17.61 14.75 10.41
CA GLU A 68 16.60 14.73 9.37
C GLU A 68 15.67 13.52 9.49
N SER A 69 16.22 12.33 9.79
CA SER A 69 15.46 11.10 10.02
C SER A 69 14.48 11.24 11.19
N ILE A 70 14.91 11.84 12.31
CA ILE A 70 14.05 12.14 13.46
C ILE A 70 12.90 13.08 13.04
N PHE A 71 13.19 14.14 12.29
CA PHE A 71 12.16 15.08 11.85
C PHE A 71 11.21 14.49 10.81
N ARG A 72 11.67 13.58 9.94
CA ARG A 72 10.79 12.80 9.04
C ARG A 72 9.81 11.95 9.83
N LEU A 73 10.23 11.32 10.92
CA LEU A 73 9.35 10.59 11.84
C LEU A 73 8.34 11.51 12.52
N LEU A 74 8.77 12.68 12.99
CA LEU A 74 7.88 13.68 13.60
C LEU A 74 6.85 14.23 12.61
N LEU A 75 7.24 14.50 11.36
CA LEU A 75 6.32 14.93 10.30
C LEU A 75 5.32 13.83 9.94
N ARG A 76 5.77 12.58 9.84
CA ARG A 76 4.87 11.42 9.66
C ARG A 76 3.84 11.33 10.78
N SER A 77 4.29 11.34 12.03
CA SER A 77 3.41 11.31 13.20
C SER A 77 2.40 12.47 13.21
N SER A 78 2.84 13.68 12.80
CA SER A 78 1.94 14.83 12.64
C SER A 78 0.86 14.63 11.57
N ARG A 79 1.18 13.98 10.45
CA ARG A 79 0.19 13.67 9.41
C ARG A 79 -0.82 12.64 9.92
N ASP A 80 -0.34 11.57 10.56
CA ASP A 80 -1.19 10.52 11.12
C ASP A 80 -2.18 11.10 12.16
N GLN A 81 -1.71 12.03 12.99
CA GLN A 81 -2.57 12.74 13.94
C GLN A 81 -3.59 13.65 13.26
N GLN A 82 -3.19 14.46 12.27
CA GLN A 82 -4.14 15.30 11.52
C GLN A 82 -5.21 14.45 10.83
N ALA A 83 -4.82 13.30 10.27
CA ALA A 83 -5.74 12.36 9.65
C ALA A 83 -6.73 11.77 10.66
N ALA A 84 -6.26 11.37 11.85
CA ALA A 84 -7.12 10.90 12.94
C ALA A 84 -8.09 11.99 13.45
N LEU A 85 -7.66 13.26 13.41
CA LEU A 85 -8.48 14.43 13.71
C LEU A 85 -9.37 14.88 12.54
N ARG A 86 -9.43 14.10 11.45
CA ARG A 86 -10.29 14.34 10.29
C ARG A 86 -10.04 15.70 9.63
N ALA A 87 -8.78 16.14 9.58
CA ALA A 87 -8.40 17.47 9.08
C ALA A 87 -8.80 17.74 7.62
N GLU A 88 -8.89 16.71 6.78
CA GLU A 88 -9.30 16.83 5.37
C GLU A 88 -10.77 16.45 5.13
N VAL A 89 -11.52 16.03 6.16
CA VAL A 89 -12.93 15.67 6.00
C VAL A 89 -13.78 16.95 6.02
N PRO A 90 -14.52 17.25 4.93
CA PRO A 90 -15.37 18.43 4.87
C PRO A 90 -16.34 18.51 6.05
N LEU A 91 -16.63 19.72 6.55
CA LEU A 91 -17.53 19.95 7.68
C LEU A 91 -19.01 19.71 7.33
N ASP A 92 -19.34 19.80 6.04
CA ASP A 92 -20.68 19.74 5.45
C ASP A 92 -21.04 18.39 4.82
N GLN A 93 -20.14 17.39 4.90
CA GLN A 93 -20.40 16.08 4.31
C GLN A 93 -21.44 15.31 5.13
N ALA A 94 -22.64 15.12 4.56
CA ALA A 94 -23.66 14.30 5.18
C ALA A 94 -23.18 12.85 5.37
N PRO A 95 -23.43 12.22 6.53
CA PRO A 95 -23.12 10.83 6.74
C PRO A 95 -23.92 9.95 5.77
N ARG A 96 -23.28 8.92 5.24
CA ARG A 96 -23.86 7.90 4.36
C ARG A 96 -23.85 6.56 5.07
N THR A 97 -24.71 5.65 4.62
CA THR A 97 -24.70 4.26 5.07
C THR A 97 -23.85 3.41 4.12
N VAL A 98 -22.85 2.72 4.64
CA VAL A 98 -21.91 1.88 3.90
C VAL A 98 -22.05 0.42 4.33
N ALA A 99 -22.53 -0.44 3.44
CA ALA A 99 -22.51 -1.88 3.62
C ALA A 99 -21.16 -2.46 3.18
N ILE A 100 -20.56 -3.33 3.99
CA ILE A 100 -19.30 -4.01 3.67
C ILE A 100 -19.55 -5.52 3.72
N ILE A 101 -19.56 -6.15 2.55
CA ILE A 101 -19.71 -7.60 2.38
C ILE A 101 -18.33 -8.25 2.48
N GLY A 102 -18.15 -9.17 3.43
CA GLY A 102 -16.82 -9.66 3.85
C GLY A 102 -16.15 -8.76 4.89
N GLY A 103 -16.96 -8.06 5.71
CA GLY A 103 -16.46 -7.03 6.63
C GLY A 103 -15.63 -7.55 7.81
N HIS A 104 -15.72 -8.84 8.16
CA HIS A 104 -14.82 -9.48 9.13
C HIS A 104 -13.49 -9.93 8.48
N GLY A 105 -13.31 -9.78 7.17
CA GLY A 105 -12.03 -9.94 6.49
C GLY A 105 -10.99 -8.91 6.92
N LYS A 106 -9.70 -9.20 6.71
CA LYS A 106 -8.61 -8.25 7.06
C LYS A 106 -8.74 -6.93 6.29
N ILE A 107 -9.02 -6.99 4.98
CA ILE A 107 -9.29 -5.82 4.15
C ILE A 107 -10.66 -5.22 4.47
N GLY A 108 -11.69 -6.04 4.70
CA GLY A 108 -13.02 -5.57 5.14
C GLY A 108 -12.95 -4.66 6.36
N ARG A 109 -12.22 -5.07 7.41
CA ARG A 109 -11.97 -4.25 8.61
C ARG A 109 -11.17 -2.97 8.34
N LEU A 110 -10.24 -3.00 7.39
CA LEU A 110 -9.49 -1.81 6.99
C LEU A 110 -10.42 -0.81 6.31
N VAL A 111 -11.25 -1.26 5.37
CA VAL A 111 -12.24 -0.43 4.67
C VAL A 111 -13.29 0.12 5.63
N ALA A 112 -13.76 -0.69 6.57
CA ALA A 112 -14.66 -0.26 7.64
C ALA A 112 -14.07 0.92 8.42
N ARG A 113 -12.81 0.81 8.85
CA ARG A 113 -12.11 1.92 9.53
C ARG A 113 -12.01 3.16 8.63
N LEU A 114 -11.65 3.00 7.36
CA LEU A 114 -11.54 4.12 6.41
C LEU A 114 -12.84 4.94 6.32
N PHE A 115 -14.00 4.27 6.18
CA PHE A 115 -15.29 4.96 6.07
C PHE A 115 -15.85 5.44 7.43
N ALA A 116 -15.62 4.71 8.53
CA ALA A 116 -15.99 5.17 9.87
C ALA A 116 -15.21 6.43 10.29
N ASP A 117 -13.93 6.51 9.92
CA ASP A 117 -13.06 7.65 10.23
C ASP A 117 -13.53 8.95 9.55
N VAL A 118 -14.29 8.87 8.45
CA VAL A 118 -14.91 10.05 7.82
C VAL A 118 -16.37 10.28 8.26
N GLY A 119 -16.87 9.51 9.23
CA GLY A 119 -18.17 9.71 9.85
C GLY A 119 -19.35 8.99 9.17
N HIS A 120 -19.09 8.00 8.33
CA HIS A 120 -20.17 7.18 7.76
C HIS A 120 -20.66 6.10 8.72
N GLN A 121 -21.91 5.68 8.53
CA GLN A 121 -22.52 4.56 9.25
C GLN A 121 -22.19 3.25 8.54
N LEU A 122 -21.90 2.19 9.29
CA LEU A 122 -21.47 0.92 8.73
C LEU A 122 -22.50 -0.19 8.94
N LEU A 123 -22.79 -0.94 7.88
CA LEU A 123 -23.45 -2.24 7.94
C LEU A 123 -22.41 -3.31 7.63
N ILE A 124 -22.00 -4.08 8.63
CA ILE A 124 -21.01 -5.14 8.46
C ILE A 124 -21.72 -6.45 8.18
N VAL A 125 -21.40 -7.06 7.03
CA VAL A 125 -21.93 -8.36 6.62
C VAL A 125 -20.77 -9.32 6.41
N ASP A 126 -20.90 -10.50 7.00
CA ASP A 126 -20.00 -11.63 6.79
C ASP A 126 -20.77 -12.96 6.94
N THR A 127 -20.11 -14.08 6.71
CA THR A 127 -20.70 -15.42 6.72
C THR A 127 -21.38 -15.79 8.04
N ASP A 128 -20.90 -15.24 9.15
CA ASP A 128 -21.39 -15.44 10.52
C ASP A 128 -22.40 -14.38 10.99
N THR A 129 -22.73 -13.40 10.14
CA THR A 129 -23.68 -12.34 10.49
C THR A 129 -25.14 -12.72 10.22
N VAL A 130 -26.05 -12.15 11.01
CA VAL A 130 -27.50 -12.30 10.81
C VAL A 130 -27.98 -11.50 9.59
N LEU A 131 -27.49 -10.25 9.46
CA LEU A 131 -27.80 -9.37 8.34
C LEU A 131 -27.25 -9.95 7.04
N ARG A 132 -28.09 -10.17 6.03
CA ARG A 132 -27.65 -10.72 4.75
C ARG A 132 -27.22 -9.61 3.78
N GLY A 133 -26.37 -9.97 2.81
CA GLY A 133 -25.80 -9.02 1.85
C GLY A 133 -26.86 -8.28 1.02
N ALA A 134 -27.94 -8.97 0.63
CA ALA A 134 -29.06 -8.37 -0.07
C ALA A 134 -29.78 -7.29 0.78
N GLU A 135 -30.03 -7.58 2.05
CA GLU A 135 -30.70 -6.66 2.99
C GLU A 135 -29.83 -5.43 3.26
N ALA A 136 -28.52 -5.65 3.49
CA ALA A 136 -27.57 -4.57 3.69
C ALA A 136 -27.43 -3.68 2.45
N ALA A 137 -27.37 -4.26 1.26
CA ALA A 137 -27.27 -3.53 0.00
C ALA A 137 -28.52 -2.68 -0.28
N ALA A 138 -29.71 -3.19 0.05
CA ALA A 138 -30.96 -2.44 -0.09
C ALA A 138 -31.03 -1.23 0.87
N ALA A 139 -30.39 -1.34 2.04
CA ALA A 139 -30.39 -0.30 3.07
C ALA A 139 -29.21 0.70 2.98
N ALA A 140 -28.20 0.44 2.15
CA ALA A 140 -26.98 1.24 2.08
C ALA A 140 -26.96 2.21 0.89
N ASP A 141 -26.21 3.31 1.03
CA ASP A 141 -25.86 4.22 -0.06
C ASP A 141 -24.64 3.72 -0.84
N VAL A 142 -23.75 2.98 -0.16
CA VAL A 142 -22.55 2.39 -0.74
C VAL A 142 -22.46 0.94 -0.30
N THR A 143 -22.33 0.02 -1.24
CA THR A 143 -22.10 -1.40 -0.99
C THR A 143 -20.70 -1.76 -1.46
N VAL A 144 -19.85 -2.23 -0.54
CA VAL A 144 -18.46 -2.63 -0.81
C VAL A 144 -18.32 -4.14 -0.76
N ILE A 145 -17.79 -4.72 -1.83
CA ILE A 145 -17.44 -6.14 -1.91
C ILE A 145 -15.98 -6.33 -1.49
N SER A 146 -15.76 -7.01 -0.37
CA SER A 146 -14.47 -7.29 0.26
C SER A 146 -14.33 -8.76 0.65
N VAL A 147 -14.62 -9.64 -0.30
CA VAL A 147 -14.57 -11.10 -0.15
C VAL A 147 -13.35 -11.70 -0.87
N PRO A 148 -12.99 -12.97 -0.63
CA PRO A 148 -11.94 -13.66 -1.39
C PRO A 148 -12.18 -13.58 -2.90
N ILE A 149 -11.09 -13.43 -3.67
CA ILE A 149 -11.12 -13.12 -5.11
C ILE A 149 -11.95 -14.16 -5.87
N GLU A 150 -11.79 -15.44 -5.55
CA GLU A 150 -12.50 -16.58 -6.12
C GLU A 150 -14.03 -16.54 -5.89
N LEU A 151 -14.49 -15.82 -4.86
CA LEU A 151 -15.90 -15.66 -4.53
C LEU A 151 -16.48 -14.33 -5.07
N THR A 152 -15.63 -13.35 -5.39
CA THR A 152 -16.02 -11.98 -5.72
C THR A 152 -17.14 -11.89 -6.75
N GLU A 153 -17.01 -12.52 -7.91
CA GLU A 153 -18.03 -12.42 -8.97
C GLU A 153 -19.36 -13.06 -8.58
N ARG A 154 -19.32 -14.18 -7.84
CA ARG A 154 -20.53 -14.84 -7.35
C ARG A 154 -21.28 -13.93 -6.38
N VAL A 155 -20.56 -13.38 -5.39
CA VAL A 155 -21.13 -12.47 -4.40
C VAL A 155 -21.65 -11.19 -5.05
N ILE A 156 -20.94 -10.64 -6.04
CA ILE A 156 -21.42 -9.49 -6.82
C ILE A 156 -22.76 -9.80 -7.49
N ARG A 157 -22.92 -10.96 -8.14
CA ARG A 157 -24.18 -11.34 -8.81
C ARG A 157 -25.31 -11.58 -7.81
N GLU A 158 -25.00 -12.05 -6.61
CA GLU A 158 -25.98 -12.23 -5.52
C GLU A 158 -26.42 -10.89 -4.90
N VAL A 159 -25.52 -9.92 -4.77
CA VAL A 159 -25.76 -8.65 -4.06
C VAL A 159 -26.21 -7.51 -5.00
N GLY A 160 -25.64 -7.44 -6.20
CA GLY A 160 -25.85 -6.35 -7.16
C GLY A 160 -27.32 -6.00 -7.47
N PRO A 161 -28.22 -6.98 -7.66
CA PRO A 161 -29.64 -6.72 -7.92
C PRO A 161 -30.37 -5.99 -6.79
N HIS A 162 -29.82 -6.01 -5.58
CA HIS A 162 -30.41 -5.37 -4.39
C HIS A 162 -29.87 -3.96 -4.13
N VAL A 163 -28.85 -3.52 -4.88
CA VAL A 163 -28.29 -2.17 -4.76
C VAL A 163 -29.25 -1.17 -5.41
N ARG A 164 -29.64 -0.12 -4.68
CA ARG A 164 -30.57 0.91 -5.17
C ARG A 164 -29.96 1.69 -6.35
N ALA A 165 -30.80 2.14 -7.28
CA ALA A 165 -30.35 2.77 -8.54
C ALA A 165 -29.53 4.06 -8.33
N GLU A 166 -29.81 4.81 -7.27
CA GLU A 166 -29.11 6.04 -6.87
C GLU A 166 -27.85 5.80 -6.03
N SER A 167 -27.58 4.54 -5.65
CA SER A 167 -26.48 4.15 -4.78
C SER A 167 -25.24 3.69 -5.55
N LEU A 168 -24.21 3.25 -4.83
CA LEU A 168 -22.95 2.76 -5.37
C LEU A 168 -22.73 1.29 -5.01
N LEU A 169 -22.37 0.48 -6.01
CA LEU A 169 -21.70 -0.81 -5.84
C LEU A 169 -20.21 -0.65 -6.14
N MET A 170 -19.34 -1.07 -5.22
CA MET A 170 -17.90 -1.04 -5.42
C MET A 170 -17.19 -2.28 -4.87
N ASP A 171 -15.97 -2.52 -5.31
CA ASP A 171 -15.12 -3.61 -4.83
C ASP A 171 -13.73 -3.10 -4.41
N VAL A 172 -12.99 -3.96 -3.70
CA VAL A 172 -11.58 -3.74 -3.30
C VAL A 172 -10.66 -4.89 -3.76
N THR A 173 -11.06 -5.65 -4.78
CA THR A 173 -10.36 -6.85 -5.25
C THR A 173 -8.98 -6.48 -5.82
N SER A 174 -8.06 -7.43 -5.94
CA SER A 174 -6.74 -7.17 -6.56
C SER A 174 -6.70 -7.30 -8.09
N ILE A 175 -7.78 -7.78 -8.72
CA ILE A 175 -8.01 -7.79 -10.18
C ILE A 175 -9.21 -6.90 -10.50
N LYS A 176 -9.28 -6.29 -11.69
CA LYS A 176 -10.33 -5.31 -12.02
C LYS A 176 -11.20 -5.72 -13.18
N GLU A 177 -10.70 -6.37 -14.23
CA GLU A 177 -11.50 -6.67 -15.43
C GLU A 177 -12.73 -7.52 -15.08
N ALA A 178 -12.53 -8.68 -14.44
CA ALA A 178 -13.61 -9.61 -14.13
C ALA A 178 -14.61 -9.07 -13.07
N PRO A 179 -14.17 -8.51 -11.92
CA PRO A 179 -15.10 -7.92 -10.94
C PRO A 179 -15.86 -6.72 -11.50
N MET A 180 -15.21 -5.84 -12.28
CA MET A 180 -15.89 -4.68 -12.88
C MET A 180 -17.02 -5.13 -13.81
N ARG A 181 -16.73 -6.08 -14.71
CA ARG A 181 -17.74 -6.63 -15.62
C ARG A 181 -18.92 -7.24 -14.85
N ALA A 182 -18.64 -8.05 -13.84
CA ALA A 182 -19.69 -8.64 -13.00
C ALA A 182 -20.54 -7.55 -12.30
N MET A 183 -19.93 -6.49 -11.78
CA MET A 183 -20.67 -5.40 -11.14
C MET A 183 -21.58 -4.69 -12.14
N LEU A 184 -21.04 -4.30 -13.30
CA LEU A 184 -21.80 -3.61 -14.36
C LEU A 184 -23.00 -4.44 -14.87
N GLU A 185 -22.84 -5.75 -15.00
CA GLU A 185 -23.90 -6.69 -15.41
C GLU A 185 -24.96 -6.90 -14.33
N SER A 186 -24.58 -6.81 -13.05
CA SER A 186 -25.44 -7.20 -11.91
C SER A 186 -26.39 -6.12 -11.38
N THR A 187 -26.18 -4.85 -11.73
CA THR A 187 -26.95 -3.73 -11.18
C THR A 187 -27.19 -2.63 -12.22
N THR A 188 -28.12 -1.72 -11.96
CA THR A 188 -28.29 -0.46 -12.70
C THR A 188 -27.67 0.74 -11.98
N ALA A 189 -27.24 0.56 -10.72
CA ALA A 189 -26.62 1.56 -9.88
C ALA A 189 -25.24 2.03 -10.39
N SER A 190 -24.65 3.03 -9.74
CA SER A 190 -23.26 3.40 -10.00
C SER A 190 -22.31 2.27 -9.63
N VAL A 191 -21.21 2.16 -10.40
CA VAL A 191 -20.18 1.12 -10.23
C VAL A 191 -18.79 1.75 -10.23
N VAL A 192 -18.00 1.44 -9.20
CA VAL A 192 -16.61 1.88 -9.07
C VAL A 192 -15.76 0.70 -8.61
N GLY A 193 -14.69 0.40 -9.33
CA GLY A 193 -13.72 -0.62 -8.90
C GLY A 193 -12.58 0.04 -8.15
N THR A 194 -12.10 -0.57 -7.07
CA THR A 194 -10.91 -0.06 -6.38
C THR A 194 -9.92 -1.16 -6.06
N HIS A 195 -8.66 -0.77 -5.86
CA HIS A 195 -7.60 -1.67 -5.39
C HIS A 195 -6.65 -0.89 -4.47
N PRO A 196 -6.75 -1.09 -3.15
CA PRO A 196 -5.74 -0.63 -2.21
C PRO A 196 -4.41 -1.33 -2.50
N MET A 197 -3.37 -0.58 -2.87
CA MET A 197 -2.06 -1.12 -3.23
C MET A 197 -1.20 -1.50 -2.00
N PHE A 198 -1.86 -1.90 -0.92
CA PHE A 198 -1.25 -2.15 0.37
C PHE A 198 -2.05 -3.19 1.16
N GLY A 199 -1.33 -3.95 1.98
CA GLY A 199 -1.93 -4.98 2.82
C GLY A 199 -2.61 -4.42 4.08
N PRO A 200 -3.37 -5.26 4.81
CA PRO A 200 -4.13 -4.84 5.99
C PRO A 200 -3.25 -4.47 7.21
N SER A 201 -1.96 -4.81 7.17
CA SER A 201 -1.01 -4.60 8.27
C SER A 201 -0.30 -3.24 8.24
N VAL A 202 -0.67 -2.34 7.33
CA VAL A 202 -0.07 -0.99 7.29
C VAL A 202 -0.37 -0.22 8.58
N HIS A 203 0.66 0.43 9.12
CA HIS A 203 0.51 1.30 10.30
C HIS A 203 -0.30 2.57 10.00
N THR A 204 -0.21 3.07 8.76
CA THR A 204 -0.92 4.25 8.29
C THR A 204 -1.25 4.10 6.80
N VAL A 205 -2.41 4.64 6.41
CA VAL A 205 -2.84 4.72 5.01
C VAL A 205 -2.35 5.99 4.32
N GLN A 206 -1.77 6.93 5.08
CA GLN A 206 -1.26 8.18 4.54
C GLN A 206 -0.13 7.91 3.54
N GLY A 207 -0.26 8.45 2.33
CA GLY A 207 0.71 8.28 1.25
C GLY A 207 0.67 6.91 0.57
N GLN A 208 -0.14 5.97 1.06
CA GLN A 208 -0.36 4.70 0.38
C GLN A 208 -1.16 4.94 -0.91
N ARG A 209 -0.93 4.10 -1.92
CA ARG A 209 -1.59 4.21 -3.22
C ARG A 209 -2.90 3.42 -3.23
N VAL A 210 -3.88 3.96 -3.93
CA VAL A 210 -5.13 3.25 -4.24
C VAL A 210 -5.46 3.50 -5.71
N VAL A 211 -5.78 2.44 -6.43
CA VAL A 211 -6.27 2.55 -7.80
C VAL A 211 -7.79 2.64 -7.79
N VAL A 212 -8.34 3.51 -8.63
CA VAL A 212 -9.78 3.68 -8.87
C VAL A 212 -10.06 3.45 -10.36
N CYS A 213 -10.97 2.53 -10.66
CA CYS A 213 -11.46 2.24 -12.00
C CYS A 213 -12.92 2.69 -12.11
N ARG A 214 -13.18 3.66 -12.99
CA ARG A 214 -14.53 4.18 -13.25
C ARG A 214 -15.33 3.16 -14.07
N GLY A 215 -16.49 2.73 -13.55
CA GLY A 215 -17.42 1.84 -14.25
C GLY A 215 -18.63 2.59 -14.79
N ARG A 216 -19.53 3.00 -13.90
CA ARG A 216 -20.74 3.79 -14.22
C ARG A 216 -21.03 4.83 -13.16
N GLY A 217 -21.41 6.04 -13.58
CA GLY A 217 -21.89 7.13 -12.72
C GLY A 217 -20.78 7.93 -12.04
N ASP A 218 -20.31 8.97 -12.72
CA ASP A 218 -19.13 9.77 -12.35
C ASP A 218 -19.23 10.47 -10.98
N THR A 219 -20.43 10.88 -10.56
CA THR A 219 -20.62 11.54 -9.26
C THR A 219 -20.15 10.66 -8.10
N TRP A 220 -20.43 9.35 -8.17
CA TRP A 220 -20.00 8.40 -7.16
C TRP A 220 -18.51 8.08 -7.27
N ALA A 221 -17.96 7.99 -8.48
CA ALA A 221 -16.52 7.84 -8.69
C ALA A 221 -15.74 9.02 -8.08
N ASP A 222 -16.17 10.24 -8.35
CA ASP A 222 -15.54 11.44 -7.78
C ASP A 222 -15.67 11.49 -6.25
N TRP A 223 -16.82 11.05 -5.73
CA TRP A 223 -17.03 10.94 -4.29
C TRP A 223 -16.07 9.92 -3.64
N VAL A 224 -15.86 8.75 -4.26
CA VAL A 224 -14.89 7.76 -3.79
C VAL A 224 -13.47 8.33 -3.83
N SER A 225 -13.06 8.90 -4.98
CA SER A 225 -11.72 9.50 -5.15
C SER A 225 -11.46 10.58 -4.10
N ARG A 226 -12.42 11.50 -3.86
CA ARG A 226 -12.30 12.53 -2.82
C ARG A 226 -12.24 11.94 -1.41
N THR A 227 -13.08 10.95 -1.11
CA THR A 227 -13.14 10.33 0.22
C THR A 227 -11.82 9.61 0.56
N LEU A 228 -11.27 8.87 -0.40
CA LEU A 228 -9.97 8.20 -0.24
C LEU A 228 -8.83 9.23 -0.13
N ALA A 229 -8.83 10.25 -0.97
CA ALA A 229 -7.84 11.33 -0.92
C ALA A 229 -7.87 12.08 0.42
N ALA A 230 -9.05 12.33 1.00
CA ALA A 230 -9.22 12.95 2.31
C ALA A 230 -8.74 12.08 3.49
N ARG A 231 -8.53 10.77 3.26
CA ARG A 231 -7.83 9.87 4.19
C ARG A 231 -6.32 9.85 3.94
N GLY A 232 -5.82 10.69 3.04
CA GLY A 232 -4.41 10.82 2.70
C GLY A 232 -3.87 9.81 1.69
N LEU A 233 -4.76 9.07 1.03
CA LEU A 233 -4.36 8.12 -0.02
C LEU A 233 -3.98 8.85 -1.31
N VAL A 234 -3.00 8.29 -2.02
CA VAL A 234 -2.64 8.74 -3.37
C VAL A 234 -3.51 7.97 -4.36
N VAL A 235 -4.54 8.64 -4.87
CA VAL A 235 -5.49 8.07 -5.83
C VAL A 235 -4.90 8.10 -7.23
N THR A 236 -4.94 6.97 -7.93
CA THR A 236 -4.61 6.86 -9.35
C THR A 236 -5.81 6.31 -10.10
N GLU A 237 -6.30 7.04 -11.10
CA GLU A 237 -7.42 6.61 -11.93
C GLU A 237 -6.94 5.92 -13.21
N THR A 238 -7.56 4.81 -13.59
CA THR A 238 -7.23 4.03 -14.80
C THR A 238 -8.38 3.13 -15.21
N THR A 239 -8.30 2.46 -16.37
CA THR A 239 -9.30 1.46 -16.78
C THR A 239 -9.01 0.10 -16.14
N PRO A 240 -10.01 -0.79 -16.00
CA PRO A 240 -9.78 -2.17 -15.53
C PRO A 240 -8.69 -2.91 -16.30
N GLU A 241 -8.65 -2.74 -17.63
CA GLU A 241 -7.71 -3.42 -18.53
C GLU A 241 -6.29 -2.87 -18.36
N GLN A 242 -6.15 -1.55 -18.23
CA GLN A 242 -4.87 -0.92 -17.95
C GLN A 242 -4.35 -1.30 -16.57
N HIS A 243 -5.23 -1.38 -15.57
CA HIS A 243 -4.89 -1.86 -14.23
C HIS A 243 -4.37 -3.30 -14.28
N ASP A 244 -5.13 -4.24 -14.84
CA ASP A 244 -4.75 -5.67 -14.84
C ASP A 244 -3.50 -5.91 -15.69
N ARG A 245 -3.30 -5.16 -16.78
CA ARG A 245 -2.04 -5.12 -17.53
C ARG A 245 -0.86 -4.61 -16.69
N ALA A 246 -1.05 -3.55 -15.90
CA ALA A 246 0.02 -3.08 -15.02
C ALA A 246 0.32 -4.09 -13.91
N MET A 247 -0.72 -4.72 -13.35
CA MET A 247 -0.58 -5.72 -12.28
C MET A 247 0.04 -7.04 -12.76
N SER A 248 0.00 -7.35 -14.05
CA SER A 248 0.75 -8.49 -14.58
C SER A 248 2.26 -8.32 -14.40
N VAL A 249 2.74 -7.07 -14.43
CA VAL A 249 4.15 -6.75 -14.15
C VAL A 249 4.37 -6.50 -12.66
N VAL A 250 3.54 -5.67 -12.03
CA VAL A 250 3.76 -5.23 -10.63
C VAL A 250 3.52 -6.35 -9.62
N GLN A 251 2.54 -7.22 -9.86
CA GLN A 251 2.17 -8.30 -8.95
C GLN A 251 2.54 -9.67 -9.53
N VAL A 252 2.05 -10.04 -10.72
CA VAL A 252 2.21 -11.41 -11.22
C VAL A 252 3.68 -11.74 -11.46
N LEU A 253 4.41 -10.91 -12.20
CA LEU A 253 5.84 -11.14 -12.47
C LEU A 253 6.69 -11.15 -11.18
N THR A 254 6.46 -10.20 -10.28
CA THR A 254 7.25 -10.07 -9.03
C THR A 254 6.97 -11.21 -8.04
N HIS A 255 5.71 -11.61 -7.90
CA HIS A 255 5.32 -12.77 -7.10
C HIS A 255 5.87 -14.05 -7.72
N PHE A 256 5.76 -14.21 -9.04
CA PHE A 256 6.28 -15.38 -9.74
C PHE A 256 7.81 -15.51 -9.58
N GLN A 257 8.56 -14.43 -9.78
CA GLN A 257 10.01 -14.40 -9.51
C GLN A 257 10.33 -14.84 -8.09
N THR A 258 9.61 -14.29 -7.10
CA THR A 258 9.80 -14.60 -5.68
C THR A 258 9.49 -16.07 -5.39
N GLN A 259 8.44 -16.61 -6.01
CA GLN A 259 8.03 -17.99 -5.86
C GLN A 259 9.03 -18.96 -6.48
N VAL A 260 9.54 -18.64 -7.67
CA VAL A 260 10.60 -19.43 -8.34
C VAL A 260 11.87 -19.43 -7.48
N LEU A 261 12.27 -18.28 -6.93
CA LEU A 261 13.41 -18.20 -6.01
C LEU A 261 13.19 -19.09 -4.78
N GLY A 262 12.04 -18.97 -4.11
CA GLY A 262 11.73 -19.77 -2.93
C GLY A 262 11.65 -21.27 -3.21
N LEU A 263 11.04 -21.68 -4.32
CA LEU A 263 11.00 -23.07 -4.77
C LEU A 263 12.40 -23.61 -5.08
N THR A 264 13.27 -22.77 -5.66
CA THR A 264 14.67 -23.14 -5.93
C THR A 264 15.43 -23.33 -4.63
N LEU A 265 15.35 -22.39 -3.69
CA LEU A 265 15.98 -22.49 -2.37
C LEU A 265 15.51 -23.75 -1.61
N ALA A 266 14.21 -24.07 -1.68
CA ALA A 266 13.65 -25.24 -1.02
C ALA A 266 14.10 -26.59 -1.64
N ARG A 267 14.61 -26.58 -2.89
CA ARG A 267 14.91 -27.81 -3.65
C ARG A 267 16.38 -27.98 -4.02
N ILE A 268 17.21 -26.94 -3.92
CA ILE A 268 18.63 -26.98 -4.31
C ILE A 268 19.49 -27.86 -3.39
N GLY A 269 18.97 -28.26 -2.22
CA GLY A 269 19.63 -29.18 -1.30
C GLY A 269 20.61 -28.53 -0.32
N VAL A 270 20.65 -27.19 -0.25
CA VAL A 270 21.46 -26.43 0.72
C VAL A 270 20.53 -25.87 1.81
N PRO A 271 20.66 -26.30 3.07
CA PRO A 271 19.85 -25.76 4.16
C PRO A 271 20.06 -24.26 4.37
N LEU A 272 18.96 -23.51 4.58
CA LEU A 272 19.04 -22.07 4.81
C LEU A 272 19.96 -21.71 5.99
N ALA A 273 19.94 -22.51 7.06
CA ALA A 273 20.80 -22.28 8.22
C ALA A 273 22.29 -22.33 7.90
N GLU A 274 22.71 -23.09 6.88
CA GLU A 274 24.10 -23.18 6.44
C GLU A 274 24.54 -21.95 5.64
N THR A 275 23.61 -21.25 4.99
CA THR A 275 23.92 -20.04 4.21
C THR A 275 23.90 -18.75 5.05
N MET A 276 23.22 -18.77 6.20
CA MET A 276 23.09 -17.59 7.08
C MET A 276 24.43 -16.98 7.53
N PRO A 277 25.47 -17.75 7.92
CA PRO A 277 26.77 -17.16 8.29
C PRO A 277 27.50 -16.44 7.16
N PHE A 278 27.14 -16.73 5.90
CA PHE A 278 27.72 -16.12 4.69
C PHE A 278 26.85 -14.99 4.12
N THR A 279 25.76 -14.63 4.81
CA THR A 279 24.78 -13.68 4.34
C THR A 279 25.20 -12.24 4.64
N SER A 280 25.40 -11.44 3.61
CA SER A 280 25.54 -9.99 3.76
C SER A 280 24.17 -9.36 4.12
N PRO A 281 24.13 -8.17 4.74
CA PRO A 281 22.88 -7.45 5.01
C PRO A 281 22.01 -7.21 3.76
N ALA A 282 22.62 -7.01 2.59
CA ALA A 282 21.91 -6.91 1.31
C ALA A 282 21.21 -8.22 0.93
N TYR A 283 21.93 -9.34 1.02
CA TYR A 283 21.36 -10.66 0.75
C TYR A 283 20.28 -11.03 1.79
N LEU A 284 20.46 -10.60 3.05
CA LEU A 284 19.46 -10.81 4.10
C LEU A 284 18.14 -10.07 3.79
N LEU A 285 18.22 -8.86 3.24
CA LEU A 285 17.04 -8.12 2.80
C LEU A 285 16.27 -8.90 1.72
N GLU A 286 16.97 -9.44 0.71
CA GLU A 286 16.36 -10.27 -0.33
C GLU A 286 15.69 -11.52 0.25
N LEU A 287 16.36 -12.23 1.17
CA LEU A 287 15.80 -13.38 1.86
C LEU A 287 14.57 -13.01 2.70
N TYR A 288 14.57 -11.88 3.40
CA TYR A 288 13.39 -11.42 4.14
C TYR A 288 12.21 -11.13 3.20
N VAL A 289 12.46 -10.50 2.05
CA VAL A 289 11.43 -10.22 1.05
C VAL A 289 10.89 -11.50 0.42
N ALA A 290 11.74 -12.49 0.16
CA ALA A 290 11.31 -13.77 -0.37
C ALA A 290 10.53 -14.60 0.66
N ALA A 291 11.07 -14.78 1.86
CA ALA A 291 10.45 -15.63 2.89
C ALA A 291 9.10 -15.07 3.38
N ARG A 292 8.96 -13.75 3.52
CA ARG A 292 7.70 -13.13 3.98
C ARG A 292 6.54 -13.35 3.00
N HIS A 293 6.81 -13.58 1.72
CA HIS A 293 5.81 -13.94 0.71
C HIS A 293 5.13 -15.26 1.06
N PHE A 294 5.93 -16.27 1.41
CA PHE A 294 5.43 -17.60 1.81
C PHE A 294 4.81 -17.64 3.21
N ALA A 295 4.94 -16.56 4.01
CA ALA A 295 4.21 -16.39 5.27
C ALA A 295 2.80 -15.80 5.08
N GLN A 296 2.38 -15.52 3.83
CA GLN A 296 1.04 -15.03 3.50
C GLN A 296 0.11 -16.15 3.02
N ASP A 297 -1.12 -15.77 2.64
CA ASP A 297 -2.17 -16.70 2.23
C ASP A 297 -2.04 -17.14 0.76
N PRO A 298 -1.79 -18.43 0.47
CA PRO A 298 -1.66 -18.92 -0.91
C PRO A 298 -2.94 -18.75 -1.73
N ALA A 299 -4.14 -18.75 -1.12
CA ALA A 299 -5.39 -18.55 -1.84
C ALA A 299 -5.48 -17.15 -2.47
N LEU A 300 -4.93 -16.14 -1.78
CA LEU A 300 -4.86 -14.77 -2.29
C LEU A 300 -3.92 -14.69 -3.50
N TYR A 301 -2.67 -15.15 -3.35
CA TYR A 301 -1.66 -15.05 -4.41
C TYR A 301 -2.04 -15.89 -5.63
N GLY A 302 -2.47 -17.13 -5.41
CA GLY A 302 -2.97 -18.00 -6.48
C GLY A 302 -4.12 -17.36 -7.25
N SER A 303 -5.06 -16.71 -6.56
CA SER A 303 -6.17 -16.02 -7.24
C SER A 303 -5.74 -14.76 -8.01
N ILE A 304 -4.72 -14.04 -7.54
CA ILE A 304 -4.16 -12.89 -8.29
C ILE A 304 -3.48 -13.38 -9.57
N GLU A 305 -2.59 -14.36 -9.43
CA GLU A 305 -1.74 -14.84 -10.51
C GLU A 305 -2.51 -15.68 -11.52
N MET A 306 -3.34 -16.62 -11.08
CA MET A 306 -4.05 -17.52 -12.01
C MET A 306 -5.21 -16.84 -12.74
N ARG A 307 -5.71 -15.70 -12.23
CA ARG A 307 -6.87 -15.01 -12.82
C ARG A 307 -6.52 -13.73 -13.58
N ASN A 308 -5.27 -13.26 -13.54
CA ASN A 308 -4.86 -12.15 -14.38
C ASN A 308 -4.78 -12.62 -15.86
N PRO A 309 -5.43 -11.93 -16.82
CA PRO A 309 -5.47 -12.35 -18.23
C PRO A 309 -4.10 -12.44 -18.91
N ARG A 310 -3.06 -11.82 -18.34
CA ARG A 310 -1.72 -11.68 -18.92
C ARG A 310 -0.66 -12.54 -18.25
N THR A 311 -1.06 -13.43 -17.35
CA THR A 311 -0.12 -14.29 -16.61
C THR A 311 0.74 -15.16 -17.53
N GLY A 312 0.15 -15.73 -18.59
CA GLY A 312 0.91 -16.53 -19.55
C GLY A 312 2.03 -15.74 -20.22
N ASP A 313 1.75 -14.50 -20.62
CA ASP A 313 2.71 -13.63 -21.31
C ASP A 313 3.92 -13.31 -20.41
N VAL A 314 3.66 -12.88 -19.16
CA VAL A 314 4.73 -12.45 -18.25
C VAL A 314 5.57 -13.61 -17.69
N THR A 315 4.93 -14.76 -17.42
CA THR A 315 5.65 -15.95 -16.93
C THR A 315 6.51 -16.57 -18.03
N ALA A 316 6.04 -16.60 -19.28
CA ALA A 316 6.83 -17.04 -20.42
C ALA A 316 8.03 -16.11 -20.69
N ALA A 317 7.82 -14.79 -20.63
CA ALA A 317 8.89 -13.80 -20.79
C ALA A 317 9.97 -13.94 -19.71
N PHE A 318 9.58 -14.11 -18.44
CA PHE A 318 10.52 -14.35 -17.34
C PHE A 318 11.31 -15.65 -17.55
N GLY A 319 10.63 -16.73 -17.93
CA GLY A 319 11.26 -18.01 -18.23
C GLY A 319 12.30 -17.91 -19.36
N ALA A 320 12.00 -17.18 -20.43
CA ALA A 320 12.93 -16.93 -21.52
C ALA A 320 14.18 -16.17 -21.05
N ALA A 321 14.01 -15.09 -20.27
CA ALA A 321 15.11 -14.30 -19.72
C ALA A 321 16.03 -15.14 -18.79
N VAL A 322 15.44 -16.01 -17.96
CA VAL A 322 16.21 -16.95 -17.11
C VAL A 322 17.07 -17.88 -17.97
N GLN A 323 16.51 -18.46 -19.04
CA GLN A 323 17.25 -19.38 -19.90
C GLN A 323 18.36 -18.69 -20.70
N GLU A 324 18.10 -17.48 -21.19
CA GLU A 324 19.10 -16.67 -21.89
C GLU A 324 20.29 -16.34 -20.99
N LEU A 325 20.03 -15.78 -19.80
CA LEU A 325 21.09 -15.42 -18.87
C LEU A 325 21.87 -16.64 -18.37
N ALA A 326 21.17 -17.76 -18.10
CA ALA A 326 21.82 -19.00 -17.66
C ALA A 326 22.80 -19.55 -18.71
N ARG A 327 22.47 -19.47 -20.00
CA ARG A 327 23.38 -19.88 -21.09
C ARG A 327 24.62 -19.00 -21.15
N VAL A 328 24.44 -17.68 -21.15
CA VAL A 328 25.56 -16.72 -21.16
C VAL A 328 26.53 -16.96 -20.00
N ILE A 329 26.00 -17.22 -18.80
CA ILE A 329 26.81 -17.53 -17.62
C ILE A 329 27.53 -18.88 -17.77
N ALA A 330 26.85 -19.92 -18.23
CA ALA A 330 27.42 -21.25 -18.40
C ALA A 330 28.55 -21.27 -19.45
N ASP A 331 28.41 -20.47 -20.51
CA ASP A 331 29.39 -20.36 -21.60
C ASP A 331 30.57 -19.45 -21.21
N GLY A 332 30.49 -18.71 -20.10
CA GLY A 332 31.53 -17.76 -19.68
C GLY A 332 31.69 -16.57 -20.62
N ASP A 333 30.65 -16.21 -21.39
CA ASP A 333 30.70 -15.14 -22.37
C ASP A 333 30.59 -13.76 -21.70
N GLN A 334 31.74 -13.21 -21.32
CA GLN A 334 31.84 -11.90 -20.69
C GLN A 334 31.30 -10.76 -21.57
N ALA A 335 31.43 -10.86 -22.89
CA ALA A 335 30.99 -9.81 -23.81
C ALA A 335 29.45 -9.79 -23.87
N ALA A 336 28.82 -10.95 -24.05
CA ALA A 336 27.37 -11.08 -24.02
C ALA A 336 26.79 -10.67 -22.66
N PHE A 337 27.40 -11.09 -21.55
CA PHE A 337 26.97 -10.68 -20.22
C PHE A 337 27.01 -9.15 -20.05
N THR A 338 28.11 -8.52 -20.48
CA THR A 338 28.28 -7.06 -20.40
C THR A 338 27.22 -6.33 -21.22
N SER A 339 26.90 -6.83 -22.42
CA SER A 339 25.83 -6.26 -23.26
C SER A 339 24.48 -6.34 -22.58
N LEU A 340 24.06 -7.53 -22.11
CA LEU A 340 22.80 -7.72 -21.40
C LEU A 340 22.70 -6.82 -20.17
N PHE A 341 23.80 -6.68 -19.41
CA PHE A 341 23.84 -5.82 -18.23
C PHE A 341 23.67 -4.34 -18.60
N GLN A 342 24.30 -3.87 -19.68
CA GLN A 342 24.18 -2.49 -20.15
C GLN A 342 22.79 -2.19 -20.68
N ASP A 343 22.15 -3.12 -21.39
CA ASP A 343 20.79 -2.98 -21.89
C ASP A 343 19.79 -2.82 -20.73
N VAL A 344 19.90 -3.66 -19.70
CA VAL A 344 19.06 -3.56 -18.49
C VAL A 344 19.36 -2.28 -17.71
N ARG A 345 20.63 -1.87 -17.59
CA ARG A 345 21.00 -0.59 -16.99
C ARG A 345 20.37 0.59 -17.73
N ALA A 346 20.37 0.56 -19.07
CA ALA A 346 19.75 1.60 -19.89
C ALA A 346 18.23 1.66 -19.69
N PHE A 347 17.56 0.51 -19.53
CA PHE A 347 16.14 0.45 -19.19
C PHE A 347 15.83 1.12 -17.83
N PHE A 348 16.63 0.84 -16.80
CA PHE A 348 16.44 1.48 -15.48
C PHE A 348 16.85 2.96 -15.47
N GLY A 349 17.84 3.35 -16.27
CA GLY A 349 18.28 4.75 -16.38
C GLY A 349 18.65 5.36 -15.03
N ASP A 350 18.17 6.58 -14.79
CA ASP A 350 18.48 7.35 -13.57
C ASP A 350 17.96 6.69 -12.28
N PHE A 351 16.97 5.80 -12.38
CA PHE A 351 16.46 5.05 -11.23
C PHE A 351 17.52 4.16 -10.59
N THR A 352 18.57 3.78 -11.32
CA THR A 352 19.69 2.98 -10.75
C THR A 352 20.38 3.69 -9.58
N SER A 353 20.58 5.01 -9.68
CA SER A 353 21.19 5.81 -8.62
C SER A 353 20.28 5.92 -7.40
N GLU A 354 18.99 6.19 -7.61
CA GLU A 354 17.99 6.24 -6.54
C GLU A 354 17.87 4.87 -5.85
N ALA A 355 17.78 3.79 -6.62
CA ALA A 355 17.68 2.43 -6.08
C ALA A 355 18.89 2.06 -5.22
N LEU A 356 20.10 2.44 -5.63
CA LEU A 356 21.32 2.20 -4.85
C LEU A 356 21.29 2.98 -3.53
N GLU A 357 20.96 4.27 -3.57
CA GLU A 357 20.86 5.12 -2.37
C GLU A 357 19.80 4.60 -1.39
N GLN A 358 18.59 4.34 -1.87
CA GLN A 358 17.47 3.89 -1.03
C GLN A 358 17.70 2.48 -0.48
N SER A 359 18.25 1.57 -1.27
CA SER A 359 18.57 0.21 -0.82
C SER A 359 19.67 0.23 0.25
N SER A 360 20.71 1.05 0.09
CA SER A 360 21.79 1.21 1.07
C SER A 360 21.26 1.70 2.42
N PHE A 361 20.40 2.73 2.41
CA PHE A 361 19.72 3.21 3.61
C PHE A 361 18.93 2.10 4.33
N LEU A 362 18.18 1.27 3.58
CA LEU A 362 17.42 0.17 4.16
C LEU A 362 18.33 -0.93 4.72
N ILE A 363 19.44 -1.21 4.04
CA ILE A 363 20.44 -2.18 4.46
C ILE A 363 21.10 -1.76 5.77
N ASP A 364 21.48 -0.49 5.92
CA ASP A 364 22.07 0.04 7.15
C ASP A 364 21.11 -0.14 8.34
N ARG A 365 19.80 0.08 8.13
CA ARG A 365 18.78 -0.13 9.18
C ARG A 365 18.56 -1.59 9.56
N ILE A 366 18.95 -2.55 8.71
CA ILE A 366 18.97 -3.97 9.08
C ILE A 366 20.13 -4.25 10.02
N VAL A 367 21.29 -3.64 9.79
CA VAL A 367 22.49 -3.79 10.63
C VAL A 367 22.24 -3.23 12.03
N GLU A 368 21.63 -2.05 12.14
CA GLU A 368 21.33 -1.40 13.43
C GLU A 368 20.37 -2.18 14.34
N ARG A 369 19.59 -3.12 13.78
CA ARG A 369 18.63 -3.93 14.54
C ARG A 369 19.23 -5.19 15.15
N GLN A 370 20.40 -5.62 14.67
CA GLN A 370 21.14 -6.76 15.22
C GLN A 370 22.02 -6.29 16.38
#